data_AF-A0A2N9HS53-F1
#
_entry.id   AF-A0A2N9HS53-F1
#
_cell.length_a   1.000
_cell.length_b   1.000
_cell.length_c   1.000
_cell.angle_alpha   90.00
_cell.angle_beta   90.00
_cell.angle_gamma   90.00
#
_symmetry.space_group_name_H-M   'P 1'
#
loop_
_entity.id
_entity.type
_entity.pdbx_description
1 polymer ?
#
loop_
_entity_poly.entity_id
_entity_poly.type
_entity_poly.pdbx_seq_one_letter_code
_entity_poly.pdbx_strand_id
1 'polypeptide(L)'
;MKKTAADAVKRQEAHRHRPSPAPVPVDQPYPCLFYPGKRNQIFCTISNPTKTYHRRIPKLQNNRFQSKYRLQNPFWCNGYLYATLFRNIVKIHDFQPNSLKIEFLTEVPENKLESFVNFNRYVIESCGELFTIQIVLHVSFKHVVAIELHRFDFSEKVWLTVKSAKDRAFFVMAGCRWGFSYPAYSPEIEGNRVYFTLARDDHKNLYAYNIEDGDISVSSAFLNLPKLHPPPMWVMPDLRLATTSKEAQHSIHMEEQQGGEVHGKVNDLRDLEETNDANEGHLPYLPYDLVELIFQRLFLVDYLHFRATSKMFNSAAPLIPWRISSQRFENLSLSPWLTLFNQKDGGCAFIDPNYGDKYFINLPQTLKEGIVICSTKDGWLLMTVGDEDYESLFLFNPFTQVILPLPGRRDRIQNFSCIGFSSLPSSSECVVVEVLVDKKSSFPIFNECTLGGDRWYECTTDDAFIFNNSPVFYRGAFYYLGQKGNLGIFDLCDEGYIWDVPTKPKPPCTCYTQNYLVECNGELLSVFVGHFGKWVRVFKLNESKKTWIGVESLGNYMFYVSRSSSFSAKAKTPEMENKIYFPRFCGKNNVFYSLETGKYHTRESKDVVDFYSSREKLSCGWIGLNLGGAR
;
A
#
# COMPACT_ATOMS: atom_id res chain seq x y z
N MET A 1 -71.35 2.00 -33.59
CA MET A 1 -70.71 3.20 -34.17
C MET A 1 -69.22 2.97 -34.24
N LYS A 2 -68.65 3.20 -35.43
CA LYS A 2 -67.36 2.69 -35.92
C LYS A 2 -66.15 3.41 -35.30
N LYS A 3 -65.22 2.68 -34.68
CA LYS A 3 -63.75 2.86 -34.70
C LYS A 3 -63.08 1.92 -33.69
N THR A 4 -62.77 0.68 -34.07
CA THR A 4 -61.77 -0.16 -33.33
C THR A 4 -61.33 -1.44 -34.07
N ALA A 5 -61.44 -1.51 -35.41
CA ALA A 5 -60.94 -2.68 -36.15
C ALA A 5 -59.62 -2.44 -36.92
N ALA A 6 -59.21 -1.18 -37.13
CA ALA A 6 -58.02 -0.84 -37.92
C ALA A 6 -56.71 -0.77 -37.11
N ASP A 7 -56.77 -0.59 -35.78
CA ASP A 7 -55.56 -0.44 -34.94
C ASP A 7 -55.03 -1.79 -34.41
N ALA A 8 -55.83 -2.86 -34.47
CA ALA A 8 -55.41 -4.19 -34.01
C ALA A 8 -54.47 -4.88 -35.02
N VAL A 9 -54.61 -4.60 -36.31
CA VAL A 9 -53.80 -5.25 -37.36
C VAL A 9 -52.40 -4.61 -37.47
N LYS A 10 -52.26 -3.30 -37.22
CA LYS A 10 -50.94 -2.62 -37.21
C LYS A 10 -50.05 -2.98 -36.02
N ARG A 11 -50.58 -3.59 -34.95
CA ARG A 11 -49.78 -4.03 -33.78
C ARG A 11 -49.20 -5.44 -33.92
N GLN A 12 -49.69 -6.27 -34.85
CA GLN A 12 -49.16 -7.62 -35.06
C GLN A 12 -48.01 -7.68 -36.08
N GLU A 13 -47.89 -6.71 -37.00
CA GLU A 13 -46.78 -6.69 -37.98
C GLU A 13 -45.50 -6.02 -37.45
N ALA A 14 -45.58 -5.16 -36.43
CA ALA A 14 -44.40 -4.53 -35.83
C ALA A 14 -43.58 -5.47 -34.90
N HIS A 15 -44.05 -6.70 -34.66
CA HIS A 15 -43.38 -7.66 -33.79
C HIS A 15 -42.42 -8.62 -34.49
N ARG A 16 -42.29 -8.57 -35.84
CA ARG A 16 -41.39 -9.46 -36.58
C ARG A 16 -39.97 -8.93 -36.83
N HIS A 17 -39.65 -7.68 -36.47
CA HIS A 17 -38.30 -7.12 -36.63
C HIS A 17 -37.78 -6.46 -35.34
N ARG A 18 -37.69 -7.22 -34.25
CA ARG A 18 -36.70 -6.91 -33.21
C ARG A 18 -35.44 -7.71 -33.53
N PRO A 19 -34.28 -7.08 -33.73
CA PRO A 19 -33.03 -7.82 -33.75
C PRO A 19 -32.93 -8.57 -32.41
N SER A 20 -32.68 -9.88 -32.47
CA SER A 20 -32.26 -10.62 -31.29
C SER A 20 -31.13 -9.85 -30.60
N PRO A 21 -31.07 -9.83 -29.26
CA PRO A 21 -29.90 -9.33 -28.57
C PRO A 21 -28.69 -10.04 -29.17
N ALA A 22 -27.71 -9.29 -29.68
CA ALA A 22 -26.47 -9.89 -30.16
C ALA A 22 -25.93 -10.81 -29.05
N PRO A 23 -25.64 -12.09 -29.34
CA PRO A 23 -24.98 -12.94 -28.36
C PRO A 23 -23.69 -12.24 -27.94
N VAL A 24 -23.45 -12.18 -26.63
CA VAL A 24 -22.16 -11.78 -26.08
C VAL A 24 -21.10 -12.69 -26.71
N PRO A 25 -19.96 -12.18 -27.19
CA PRO A 25 -18.89 -13.06 -27.66
C PRO A 25 -18.54 -14.01 -26.52
N VAL A 26 -18.79 -15.30 -26.73
CA VAL A 26 -18.41 -16.40 -25.81
C VAL A 26 -16.88 -16.64 -25.87
N ASP A 27 -16.21 -15.93 -26.77
CA ASP A 27 -14.78 -16.04 -26.99
C ASP A 27 -14.02 -15.21 -25.94
N GLN A 28 -13.89 -15.77 -24.74
CA GLN A 28 -12.75 -15.75 -23.82
C GLN A 28 -13.20 -15.65 -22.34
N PRO A 29 -12.70 -16.51 -21.44
CA PRO A 29 -13.12 -16.57 -20.04
C PRO A 29 -12.39 -15.53 -19.18
N TYR A 30 -12.55 -14.25 -19.52
CA TYR A 30 -11.95 -13.17 -18.75
C TYR A 30 -12.93 -12.62 -17.70
N PRO A 31 -12.43 -12.21 -16.52
CA PRO A 31 -13.21 -11.45 -15.55
C PRO A 31 -13.85 -10.22 -16.20
N CYS A 32 -15.14 -10.03 -15.95
CA CYS A 32 -15.90 -8.87 -16.41
C CYS A 32 -16.32 -8.00 -15.21
N LEU A 33 -16.27 -6.68 -15.38
CA LEU A 33 -16.98 -5.76 -14.49
C LEU A 33 -18.41 -5.57 -15.01
N PHE A 34 -19.39 -5.78 -14.14
CA PHE A 34 -20.82 -5.75 -14.46
C PHE A 34 -21.52 -4.62 -13.72
N TYR A 35 -22.36 -3.85 -14.41
CA TYR A 35 -23.22 -2.83 -13.80
C TYR A 35 -24.69 -3.25 -13.89
N PRO A 36 -25.36 -3.48 -12.74
CA PRO A 36 -26.78 -3.78 -12.72
C PRO A 36 -27.59 -2.50 -13.02
N GLY A 37 -28.30 -2.44 -14.14
CA GLY A 37 -29.34 -1.43 -14.37
C GLY A 37 -30.74 -2.02 -14.22
N LYS A 38 -31.75 -1.17 -13.95
CA LYS A 38 -33.17 -1.60 -13.78
C LYS A 38 -33.73 -2.44 -14.95
N ARG A 39 -33.16 -2.31 -16.15
CA ARG A 39 -33.57 -3.03 -17.37
C ARG A 39 -32.40 -3.49 -18.24
N ASN A 40 -31.29 -2.75 -18.23
CA ASN A 40 -30.11 -3.03 -19.03
C ASN A 40 -28.91 -3.29 -18.12
N GLN A 41 -28.13 -4.30 -18.42
CA GLN A 41 -26.85 -4.65 -17.82
C GLN A 41 -25.74 -4.15 -18.73
N ILE A 42 -24.65 -3.66 -18.13
CA ILE A 42 -23.46 -3.22 -18.85
C ILE A 42 -22.29 -4.10 -18.41
N PHE A 43 -21.55 -4.68 -19.35
CA PHE A 43 -20.37 -5.49 -19.10
C PHE A 43 -19.13 -4.85 -19.73
N CYS A 44 -18.01 -4.93 -19.02
CA CYS A 44 -16.70 -4.46 -19.46
C CYS A 44 -15.66 -5.52 -19.13
N THR A 45 -14.81 -5.92 -20.09
CA THR A 45 -13.75 -6.92 -19.84
C THR A 45 -12.49 -6.22 -19.36
N ILE A 46 -11.68 -6.90 -18.54
CA ILE A 46 -10.37 -6.36 -18.13
C ILE A 46 -9.41 -6.28 -19.32
N SER A 47 -9.49 -7.25 -20.25
CA SER A 47 -8.65 -7.32 -21.44
C SER A 47 -8.86 -6.16 -22.42
N ASN A 48 -10.07 -5.61 -22.47
CA ASN A 48 -10.36 -4.43 -23.28
C ASN A 48 -11.44 -3.57 -22.60
N PRO A 49 -11.02 -2.70 -21.67
CA PRO A 49 -11.98 -2.00 -20.83
C PRO A 49 -12.66 -0.83 -21.57
N THR A 50 -12.19 -0.50 -22.78
CA THR A 50 -12.86 0.48 -23.66
C THR A 50 -14.09 -0.10 -24.36
N LYS A 51 -14.20 -1.43 -24.46
CA LYS A 51 -15.31 -2.11 -25.12
C LYS A 51 -16.40 -2.47 -24.10
N THR A 52 -17.61 -1.99 -24.37
CA THR A 52 -18.76 -2.14 -23.48
C THR A 52 -19.84 -2.99 -24.16
N TYR A 53 -20.39 -3.97 -23.45
CA TYR A 53 -21.50 -4.81 -23.93
C TYR A 53 -22.78 -4.54 -23.16
N HIS A 54 -23.92 -4.58 -23.87
CA HIS A 54 -25.24 -4.32 -23.28
C HIS A 54 -26.14 -5.56 -23.37
N ARG A 55 -26.77 -5.94 -22.24
CA ARG A 55 -27.76 -7.03 -22.19
C ARG A 55 -29.03 -6.57 -21.50
N ARG A 56 -30.21 -6.96 -21.99
CA ARG A 56 -31.50 -6.67 -21.35
C ARG A 56 -32.04 -7.92 -20.65
N ILE A 57 -32.46 -7.79 -19.39
CA ILE A 57 -33.01 -8.91 -18.60
C ILE A 57 -34.55 -8.86 -18.63
N PRO A 58 -35.25 -10.01 -18.72
CA PRO A 58 -36.66 -10.12 -18.36
C PRO A 58 -36.91 -9.74 -16.89
N LYS A 59 -38.12 -9.29 -16.56
CA LYS A 59 -38.49 -8.91 -15.17
C LYS A 59 -38.35 -10.10 -14.22
N LEU A 60 -37.50 -9.97 -13.21
CA LEU A 60 -37.50 -10.85 -12.02
C LEU A 60 -38.43 -10.22 -10.95
N GLN A 61 -39.39 -10.99 -10.46
CA GLN A 61 -40.25 -10.58 -9.34
C GLN A 61 -39.50 -10.78 -8.01
N ASN A 62 -39.38 -9.72 -7.23
CA ASN A 62 -38.68 -9.72 -5.94
C ASN A 62 -39.60 -10.21 -4.82
N ASN A 63 -39.24 -11.33 -4.17
CA ASN A 63 -39.68 -11.63 -2.81
C ASN A 63 -38.57 -11.25 -1.83
N ARG A 64 -38.84 -10.34 -0.89
CA ARG A 64 -37.92 -10.02 0.20
C ARG A 64 -38.18 -10.97 1.37
N PHE A 65 -37.16 -11.69 1.81
CA PHE A 65 -37.15 -12.38 3.10
C PHE A 65 -36.29 -11.60 4.09
N GLN A 66 -36.84 -11.32 5.28
CA GLN A 66 -36.08 -10.78 6.42
C GLN A 66 -35.82 -11.92 7.41
N SER A 67 -34.55 -12.24 7.64
CA SER A 67 -34.09 -13.14 8.69
C SER A 67 -33.35 -12.36 9.79
N LYS A 68 -33.50 -12.78 11.04
CA LYS A 68 -32.86 -12.21 12.25
C LYS A 68 -31.36 -12.55 12.35
N TYR A 69 -30.88 -13.55 11.60
CA TYR A 69 -29.46 -13.90 11.45
C TYR A 69 -29.08 -13.81 9.96
N ARG A 70 -28.18 -12.88 9.61
CA ARG A 70 -27.71 -12.70 8.23
C ARG A 70 -26.41 -13.47 8.01
N LEU A 71 -26.52 -14.73 7.61
CA LEU A 71 -25.43 -15.42 6.92
C LEU A 71 -25.12 -14.69 5.61
N GLN A 72 -23.84 -14.47 5.34
CA GLN A 72 -23.38 -13.70 4.19
C GLN A 72 -22.31 -14.48 3.43
N ASN A 73 -22.18 -14.17 2.15
CA ASN A 73 -21.15 -14.72 1.27
C ASN A 73 -21.01 -16.24 1.40
N PRO A 74 -22.06 -17.03 1.09
CA PRO A 74 -21.92 -18.48 1.08
C PRO A 74 -20.86 -18.89 0.04
N PHE A 75 -19.96 -19.79 0.40
CA PHE A 75 -18.95 -20.34 -0.51
C PHE A 75 -18.76 -21.83 -0.27
N TRP A 76 -18.45 -22.55 -1.34
CA TRP A 76 -18.20 -23.99 -1.29
C TRP A 76 -16.70 -24.23 -1.25
N CYS A 77 -16.21 -24.98 -0.26
CA CYS A 77 -14.78 -25.25 -0.10
C CYS A 77 -14.61 -26.67 0.47
N ASN A 78 -13.68 -27.47 -0.05
CA ASN A 78 -13.39 -28.83 0.45
C ASN A 78 -14.63 -29.71 0.67
N GLY A 79 -15.61 -29.63 -0.25
CA GLY A 79 -16.82 -30.45 -0.19
C GLY A 79 -17.89 -29.99 0.83
N TYR A 80 -17.70 -28.84 1.47
CA TYR A 80 -18.65 -28.29 2.44
C TYR A 80 -19.08 -26.87 2.08
N LEU A 81 -20.30 -26.52 2.46
CA LEU A 81 -20.81 -25.16 2.36
C LEU A 81 -20.42 -24.38 3.61
N TYR A 82 -19.80 -23.22 3.41
CA TYR A 82 -19.49 -22.28 4.47
C TYR A 82 -20.21 -20.96 4.23
N ALA A 83 -20.36 -20.19 5.30
CA ALA A 83 -20.82 -18.82 5.22
C ALA A 83 -20.15 -17.96 6.30
N THR A 84 -20.23 -16.65 6.12
CA THR A 84 -19.77 -15.69 7.12
C THR A 84 -20.92 -15.23 8.00
N LEU A 85 -20.74 -15.31 9.31
CA LEU A 85 -21.64 -14.80 10.35
C LEU A 85 -20.89 -13.77 11.18
N PHE A 86 -21.08 -12.48 10.86
CA PHE A 86 -20.25 -11.39 11.41
C PHE A 86 -18.75 -11.62 11.13
N ARG A 87 -17.97 -11.99 12.16
CA ARG A 87 -16.53 -12.31 12.04
C ARG A 87 -16.26 -13.80 11.93
N ASN A 88 -17.25 -14.63 12.20
CA ASN A 88 -17.11 -16.07 12.27
C ASN A 88 -17.30 -16.68 10.89
N ILE A 89 -16.43 -17.61 10.52
CA ILE A 89 -16.66 -18.53 9.42
C ILE A 89 -17.35 -19.75 10.02
N VAL A 90 -18.49 -20.10 9.43
CA VAL A 90 -19.30 -21.21 9.89
C VAL A 90 -19.54 -22.21 8.77
N LYS A 91 -19.48 -23.49 9.11
CA LYS A 91 -19.82 -24.61 8.26
C LYS A 91 -21.32 -24.90 8.37
N ILE A 92 -21.96 -25.14 7.24
CA ILE A 92 -23.38 -25.46 7.15
C ILE A 92 -23.50 -26.94 6.79
N HIS A 93 -24.13 -27.73 7.67
CA HIS A 93 -24.21 -29.20 7.52
C HIS A 93 -25.46 -29.66 6.80
N ASP A 94 -26.64 -29.22 7.26
CA ASP A 94 -27.93 -29.76 6.81
C ASP A 94 -28.93 -28.65 6.49
N PHE A 95 -29.60 -28.81 5.34
CA PHE A 95 -30.76 -28.02 4.92
C PHE A 95 -32.03 -28.80 5.25
N GLN A 96 -32.41 -28.87 6.53
CA GLN A 96 -33.76 -29.31 6.87
C GLN A 96 -34.73 -28.13 6.63
N PRO A 97 -35.98 -28.36 6.17
CA PRO A 97 -36.93 -27.30 5.84
C PRO A 97 -37.12 -26.23 6.93
N ASN A 98 -36.92 -26.62 8.21
CA ASN A 98 -37.12 -25.76 9.38
C ASN A 98 -35.91 -25.68 10.33
N SER A 99 -34.74 -26.25 9.99
CA SER A 99 -33.56 -26.17 10.87
C SER A 99 -32.26 -26.16 10.08
N LEU A 100 -31.41 -25.18 10.37
CA LEU A 100 -30.06 -25.07 9.81
C LEU A 100 -29.05 -25.47 10.90
N LYS A 101 -28.31 -26.56 10.70
CA LYS A 101 -27.21 -26.93 11.60
C LYS A 101 -25.93 -26.22 11.16
N ILE A 102 -25.44 -25.34 12.03
CA ILE A 102 -24.24 -24.53 11.81
C ILE A 102 -23.15 -24.97 12.80
N GLU A 103 -21.92 -25.13 12.32
CA GLU A 103 -20.72 -25.38 13.14
C GLU A 103 -19.73 -24.23 12.97
N PHE A 104 -19.14 -23.75 14.07
CA PHE A 104 -18.10 -22.73 14.03
C PHE A 104 -16.78 -23.33 13.54
N LEU A 105 -16.16 -22.72 12.52
CA LEU A 105 -14.86 -23.14 12.01
C LEU A 105 -13.73 -22.33 12.64
N THR A 106 -13.76 -21.02 12.44
CA THR A 106 -12.73 -20.07 12.87
C THR A 106 -13.31 -18.66 12.86
N GLU A 107 -12.67 -17.76 13.60
CA GLU A 107 -12.82 -16.33 13.36
C GLU A 107 -11.90 -15.91 12.21
N VAL A 108 -12.32 -14.91 11.42
CA VAL A 108 -11.45 -14.26 10.44
C VAL A 108 -10.39 -13.46 11.21
N PRO A 109 -9.11 -13.42 10.78
CA PRO A 109 -8.06 -12.71 11.51
C PRO A 109 -8.49 -11.29 11.82
N GLU A 110 -8.35 -10.90 13.08
CA GLU A 110 -8.39 -9.49 13.42
C GLU A 110 -7.26 -8.81 12.65
N ASN A 111 -7.60 -7.68 12.04
CA ASN A 111 -6.55 -6.78 11.63
C ASN A 111 -5.92 -6.22 12.91
N LYS A 112 -4.58 -6.23 13.02
CA LYS A 112 -3.87 -5.50 14.09
C LYS A 112 -4.28 -4.02 14.18
N LEU A 113 -4.92 -3.51 13.14
CA LEU A 113 -5.35 -2.13 12.94
C LEU A 113 -6.84 -1.88 13.18
N GLU A 114 -7.61 -2.90 13.57
CA GLU A 114 -9.08 -2.86 13.62
C GLU A 114 -9.66 -1.77 14.53
N SER A 115 -8.91 -1.24 15.48
CA SER A 115 -9.48 -0.34 16.48
C SER A 115 -9.80 1.05 15.92
N PHE A 116 -9.15 1.52 14.82
CA PHE A 116 -9.29 2.93 14.40
C PHE A 116 -9.38 3.23 12.86
N VAL A 117 -9.31 2.22 11.99
CA VAL A 117 -9.48 2.37 10.51
C VAL A 117 -10.65 1.59 9.91
N ASN A 118 -11.21 2.09 8.82
CA ASN A 118 -12.25 1.38 8.07
C ASN A 118 -11.61 0.35 7.12
N PHE A 119 -12.12 -0.88 7.09
CA PHE A 119 -11.59 -1.92 6.23
C PHE A 119 -12.69 -2.67 5.49
N ASN A 120 -12.40 -3.10 4.26
CA ASN A 120 -13.23 -4.05 3.55
C ASN A 120 -12.61 -5.44 3.70
N ARG A 121 -13.43 -6.40 4.15
CA ARG A 121 -13.03 -7.80 4.34
C ARG A 121 -13.71 -8.68 3.30
N TYR A 122 -12.92 -9.55 2.70
CA TYR A 122 -13.34 -10.52 1.71
C TYR A 122 -12.92 -11.90 2.16
N VAL A 123 -13.82 -12.87 2.04
CA VAL A 123 -13.52 -14.29 2.20
C VAL A 123 -13.67 -14.90 0.83
N ILE A 124 -12.61 -15.54 0.33
CA ILE A 124 -12.52 -16.02 -1.04
C ILE A 124 -12.04 -17.47 -1.01
N GLU A 125 -12.78 -18.34 -1.67
CA GLU A 125 -12.32 -19.68 -1.97
C GLU A 125 -11.53 -19.69 -3.28
N SER A 126 -10.48 -20.50 -3.31
CA SER A 126 -9.61 -20.68 -4.46
C SER A 126 -9.02 -22.08 -4.46
N CYS A 127 -9.52 -22.96 -5.33
CA CYS A 127 -9.00 -24.32 -5.53
C CYS A 127 -8.96 -25.16 -4.24
N GLY A 128 -10.00 -25.08 -3.41
CA GLY A 128 -10.08 -25.79 -2.12
C GLY A 128 -9.32 -25.10 -0.98
N GLU A 129 -8.60 -24.02 -1.24
CA GLU A 129 -8.00 -23.18 -0.22
C GLU A 129 -8.91 -22.01 0.11
N LEU A 130 -8.80 -21.53 1.36
CA LEU A 130 -9.60 -20.43 1.87
C LEU A 130 -8.71 -19.22 2.16
N PHE A 131 -9.05 -18.07 1.59
CA PHE A 131 -8.31 -16.83 1.71
C PHE A 131 -9.16 -15.73 2.36
N THR A 132 -8.50 -14.84 3.10
CA THR A 132 -9.08 -13.56 3.51
C THR A 132 -8.25 -12.41 2.98
N ILE A 133 -8.94 -11.42 2.38
CA ILE A 133 -8.33 -10.17 1.92
C ILE A 133 -8.90 -9.04 2.75
N GLN A 134 -8.04 -8.20 3.29
CA GLN A 134 -8.43 -7.01 4.05
C GLN A 134 -7.81 -5.78 3.41
N ILE A 135 -8.66 -4.89 2.86
CA ILE A 135 -8.21 -3.60 2.33
C ILE A 135 -8.44 -2.55 3.41
N VAL A 136 -7.35 -2.06 3.98
CA VAL A 136 -7.35 -1.05 5.05
C VAL A 136 -7.36 0.33 4.42
N LEU A 137 -8.41 1.08 4.71
CA LEU A 137 -8.59 2.46 4.26
C LEU A 137 -8.32 3.41 5.41
N HIS A 138 -7.72 4.55 5.09
CA HIS A 138 -7.62 5.66 6.03
C HIS A 138 -9.00 6.06 6.58
N VAL A 139 -9.06 6.66 7.78
CA VAL A 139 -10.30 7.10 8.46
C VAL A 139 -11.24 7.85 7.53
N SER A 140 -10.66 8.61 6.60
CA SER A 140 -11.42 9.38 5.61
C SER A 140 -11.89 8.65 4.37
N PHE A 141 -11.67 7.33 4.25
CA PHE A 141 -11.95 6.50 3.07
C PHE A 141 -11.31 6.98 1.76
N LYS A 142 -10.29 7.84 1.85
CA LYS A 142 -9.73 8.54 0.69
C LYS A 142 -8.62 7.77 -0.01
N HIS A 143 -7.87 6.97 0.73
CA HIS A 143 -6.69 6.26 0.24
C HIS A 143 -6.54 4.91 0.95
N VAL A 144 -6.01 3.93 0.23
CA VAL A 144 -5.61 2.63 0.76
C VAL A 144 -4.30 2.81 1.50
N VAL A 145 -4.17 2.20 2.67
CA VAL A 145 -2.93 2.32 3.45
C VAL A 145 -2.22 0.99 3.60
N ALA A 146 -2.97 -0.09 3.73
CA ALA A 146 -2.44 -1.45 3.78
C ALA A 146 -3.43 -2.41 3.12
N ILE A 147 -2.90 -3.51 2.58
CA ILE A 147 -3.69 -4.66 2.15
C ILE A 147 -3.06 -5.88 2.76
N GLU A 148 -3.86 -6.65 3.49
CA GLU A 148 -3.43 -7.88 4.15
C GLU A 148 -4.13 -9.08 3.54
N LEU A 149 -3.36 -10.15 3.35
CA LEU A 149 -3.81 -11.37 2.72
C LEU A 149 -3.42 -12.56 3.58
N HIS A 150 -4.40 -13.38 3.97
CA HIS A 150 -4.17 -14.57 4.78
C HIS A 150 -4.79 -15.80 4.12
N ARG A 151 -4.16 -16.96 4.29
CA ARG A 151 -4.66 -18.28 3.90
C ARG A 151 -4.97 -19.07 5.17
N PHE A 152 -6.10 -19.75 5.21
CA PHE A 152 -6.45 -20.64 6.31
C PHE A 152 -5.81 -22.01 6.13
N ASP A 153 -5.11 -22.48 7.16
CA ASP A 153 -4.68 -23.88 7.27
C ASP A 153 -5.78 -24.68 7.96
N PHE A 154 -6.41 -25.61 7.22
CA PHE A 154 -7.49 -26.44 7.77
C PHE A 154 -7.01 -27.48 8.78
N SER A 155 -5.73 -27.88 8.73
CA SER A 155 -5.16 -28.91 9.60
C SER A 155 -4.89 -28.32 10.99
N GLU A 156 -4.16 -27.20 10.99
CA GLU A 156 -3.76 -26.49 12.21
C GLU A 156 -4.85 -25.52 12.72
N LYS A 157 -5.84 -25.21 11.87
CA LYS A 157 -6.90 -24.22 12.12
C LYS A 157 -6.37 -22.82 12.44
N VAL A 158 -5.28 -22.43 11.77
CA VAL A 158 -4.65 -21.11 11.91
C VAL A 158 -4.65 -20.34 10.59
N TRP A 159 -4.58 -19.02 10.68
CA TRP A 159 -4.41 -18.15 9.51
C TRP A 159 -2.95 -17.80 9.29
N LEU A 160 -2.48 -17.97 8.06
CA LEU A 160 -1.10 -17.72 7.65
C LEU A 160 -1.05 -16.56 6.67
N THR A 161 -0.16 -15.59 6.89
CA THR A 161 0.04 -14.47 5.96
C THR A 161 0.59 -14.96 4.62
N VAL A 162 -0.02 -14.50 3.52
CA VAL A 162 0.37 -14.88 2.16
C VAL A 162 1.52 -13.99 1.69
N LYS A 163 2.70 -14.60 1.48
CA LYS A 163 3.88 -13.89 0.97
C LYS A 163 3.83 -13.71 -0.55
N SER A 164 3.32 -14.70 -1.27
CA SER A 164 3.20 -14.71 -2.72
C SER A 164 2.05 -15.64 -3.16
N ALA A 165 1.44 -15.35 -4.30
CA ALA A 165 0.38 -16.13 -4.94
C ALA A 165 0.52 -16.08 -6.47
N LYS A 166 1.70 -16.48 -7.00
CA LYS A 166 2.05 -16.30 -8.43
C LYS A 166 1.13 -17.01 -9.41
N ASP A 167 0.50 -18.09 -8.97
CA ASP A 167 -0.42 -18.91 -9.74
C ASP A 167 -1.83 -18.31 -9.88
N ARG A 168 -2.13 -17.23 -9.15
CA ARG A 168 -3.49 -16.68 -9.10
C ARG A 168 -3.55 -15.17 -8.92
N ALA A 169 -4.67 -14.60 -9.32
CA ALA A 169 -5.07 -13.23 -9.09
C ALA A 169 -6.38 -13.20 -8.31
N PHE A 170 -6.56 -12.18 -7.48
CA PHE A 170 -7.78 -11.98 -6.70
C PHE A 170 -8.53 -10.75 -7.19
N PHE A 171 -9.84 -10.85 -7.31
CA PHE A 171 -10.71 -9.75 -7.71
C PHE A 171 -11.69 -9.45 -6.58
N VAL A 172 -11.59 -8.25 -6.03
CA VAL A 172 -12.44 -7.77 -4.95
C VAL A 172 -12.99 -6.39 -5.28
N MET A 173 -13.99 -5.94 -4.52
CA MET A 173 -14.65 -4.68 -4.81
C MET A 173 -15.04 -3.94 -3.54
N ALA A 174 -14.55 -2.71 -3.37
CA ALA A 174 -14.86 -1.92 -2.19
C ALA A 174 -16.38 -1.69 -2.07
N GLY A 175 -16.91 -1.82 -0.85
CA GLY A 175 -18.34 -1.61 -0.58
C GLY A 175 -19.24 -2.83 -0.82
N CYS A 176 -18.75 -3.88 -1.47
CA CYS A 176 -19.41 -5.19 -1.50
C CYS A 176 -18.51 -6.21 -0.78
N ARG A 177 -19.10 -7.20 -0.09
CA ARG A 177 -18.32 -8.22 0.63
C ARG A 177 -17.95 -9.42 -0.25
N TRP A 178 -18.01 -9.26 -1.57
CA TRP A 178 -17.86 -10.34 -2.54
C TRP A 178 -16.59 -10.18 -3.37
N GLY A 179 -15.97 -11.31 -3.69
CA GLY A 179 -14.76 -11.40 -4.49
C GLY A 179 -14.54 -12.84 -4.96
N PHE A 180 -13.60 -13.02 -5.88
CA PHE A 180 -13.21 -14.34 -6.38
C PHE A 180 -11.72 -14.39 -6.70
N SER A 181 -11.23 -15.61 -6.87
CA SER A 181 -9.89 -15.88 -7.38
C SER A 181 -9.96 -16.28 -8.86
N TYR A 182 -8.91 -15.98 -9.62
CA TYR A 182 -8.73 -16.37 -11.01
C TYR A 182 -7.33 -16.98 -11.17
N PRO A 183 -7.19 -18.13 -11.81
CA PRO A 183 -5.87 -18.69 -12.04
C PRO A 183 -5.12 -17.89 -13.12
N ALA A 184 -3.90 -17.47 -12.81
CA ALA A 184 -3.12 -16.56 -13.64
C ALA A 184 -2.39 -17.31 -14.77
N TYR A 185 -3.15 -17.89 -15.70
CA TYR A 185 -2.59 -18.56 -16.89
C TYR A 185 -2.50 -17.64 -18.12
N SER A 186 -3.09 -16.44 -18.05
CA SER A 186 -3.17 -15.52 -19.17
C SER A 186 -2.11 -14.42 -19.09
N PRO A 187 -1.56 -13.97 -20.24
CA PRO A 187 -0.60 -12.87 -20.26
C PRO A 187 -1.23 -11.51 -19.87
N GLU A 188 -2.57 -11.42 -19.89
CA GLU A 188 -3.33 -10.19 -19.64
C GLU A 188 -3.63 -9.96 -18.16
N ILE A 189 -3.62 -11.04 -17.35
CA ILE A 189 -3.86 -10.98 -15.91
C ILE A 189 -2.62 -11.50 -15.22
N GLU A 190 -1.87 -10.56 -14.65
CA GLU A 190 -0.72 -10.90 -13.85
C GLU A 190 -1.15 -11.56 -12.53
N GLY A 191 -0.61 -12.76 -12.28
CA GLY A 191 -0.72 -13.42 -10.98
C GLY A 191 -0.03 -12.62 -9.88
N ASN A 192 -0.15 -13.09 -8.64
CA ASN A 192 0.39 -12.43 -7.46
C ASN A 192 -0.19 -11.02 -7.20
N ARG A 193 -1.43 -10.78 -7.64
CA ARG A 193 -2.08 -9.48 -7.54
C ARG A 193 -3.49 -9.53 -6.96
N VAL A 194 -3.84 -8.46 -6.25
CA VAL A 194 -5.22 -8.15 -5.84
C VAL A 194 -5.73 -6.97 -6.65
N TYR A 195 -6.74 -7.21 -7.47
CA TYR A 195 -7.42 -6.22 -8.29
C TYR A 195 -8.69 -5.73 -7.61
N PHE A 196 -8.87 -4.41 -7.53
CA PHE A 196 -10.02 -3.82 -6.86
C PHE A 196 -10.42 -2.45 -7.40
N THR A 197 -11.64 -2.03 -7.07
CA THR A 197 -12.16 -0.68 -7.35
C THR A 197 -12.60 0.00 -6.05
N LEU A 198 -12.62 1.32 -6.02
CA LEU A 198 -13.00 2.12 -4.86
C LEU A 198 -14.29 2.90 -5.13
N ALA A 199 -15.24 2.91 -4.17
CA ALA A 199 -16.51 3.63 -4.35
C ALA A 199 -16.33 5.14 -4.57
N ARG A 200 -15.25 5.73 -4.04
CA ARG A 200 -14.97 7.16 -4.11
C ARG A 200 -14.74 7.68 -5.52
N ASP A 201 -14.15 6.88 -6.41
CA ASP A 201 -13.90 7.28 -7.79
C ASP A 201 -15.02 6.82 -8.75
N ASP A 202 -16.22 6.60 -8.20
CA ASP A 202 -17.34 5.97 -8.89
C ASP A 202 -17.00 4.58 -9.48
N HIS A 203 -16.02 3.89 -8.89
CA HIS A 203 -15.46 2.64 -9.41
C HIS A 203 -14.88 2.75 -10.83
N LYS A 204 -14.38 3.95 -11.21
CA LYS A 204 -13.88 4.20 -12.57
C LYS A 204 -12.43 3.80 -12.79
N ASN A 205 -11.68 3.54 -11.70
CA ASN A 205 -10.30 3.12 -11.79
C ASN A 205 -10.13 1.72 -11.23
N LEU A 206 -9.26 0.96 -11.89
CA LEU A 206 -8.83 -0.36 -11.46
C LEU A 206 -7.50 -0.21 -10.74
N TYR A 207 -7.49 -0.59 -9.47
CA TYR A 207 -6.29 -0.67 -8.64
C TYR A 207 -5.78 -2.10 -8.69
N ALA A 208 -4.46 -2.25 -8.78
CA ALA A 208 -3.81 -3.55 -8.69
C ALA A 208 -2.68 -3.47 -7.65
N TYR A 209 -2.82 -4.28 -6.61
CA TYR A 209 -1.84 -4.43 -5.53
C TYR A 209 -0.97 -5.65 -5.79
N ASN A 210 0.35 -5.46 -5.82
CA ASN A 210 1.31 -6.57 -5.91
C ASN A 210 1.59 -7.12 -4.50
N ILE A 211 1.30 -8.40 -4.30
CA ILE A 211 1.39 -9.05 -2.97
C ILE A 211 2.83 -9.13 -2.47
N GLU A 212 3.80 -9.33 -3.36
CA GLU A 212 5.23 -9.50 -3.02
C GLU A 212 5.93 -8.14 -2.84
N ASP A 213 5.65 -7.19 -3.73
CA ASP A 213 6.29 -5.87 -3.70
C ASP A 213 5.62 -4.84 -2.79
N GLY A 214 4.38 -5.09 -2.37
CA GLY A 214 3.62 -4.21 -1.49
C GLY A 214 3.26 -2.86 -2.11
N ASP A 215 3.23 -2.74 -3.44
CA ASP A 215 2.87 -1.52 -4.15
C ASP A 215 1.50 -1.59 -4.83
N ILE A 216 0.93 -0.41 -5.06
CA ILE A 216 -0.32 -0.22 -5.78
C ILE A 216 -0.07 0.52 -7.09
N SER A 217 -0.58 -0.04 -8.17
CA SER A 217 -0.77 0.64 -9.46
C SER A 217 -2.23 1.01 -9.64
N VAL A 218 -2.49 2.07 -10.41
CA VAL A 218 -3.84 2.45 -10.82
C VAL A 218 -3.91 2.57 -12.33
N SER A 219 -5.01 2.13 -12.92
CA SER A 219 -5.32 2.32 -14.34
C SER A 219 -6.70 2.96 -14.50
N SER A 220 -6.82 3.89 -15.46
CA SER A 220 -8.08 4.55 -15.79
C SER A 220 -8.92 3.72 -16.75
N ALA A 221 -9.19 2.48 -16.36
CA ALA A 221 -9.80 1.48 -17.24
C ALA A 221 -11.23 1.84 -17.67
N PHE A 222 -12.02 2.53 -16.82
CA PHE A 222 -13.48 2.58 -16.98
C PHE A 222 -14.08 3.98 -17.20
N LEU A 223 -13.32 4.90 -17.82
CA LEU A 223 -13.73 6.32 -17.97
C LEU A 223 -15.07 6.53 -18.68
N ASN A 224 -15.42 5.64 -19.62
CA ASN A 224 -16.62 5.76 -20.45
C ASN A 224 -17.90 5.24 -19.77
N LEU A 225 -17.81 4.71 -18.54
CA LEU A 225 -18.96 4.10 -17.88
C LEU A 225 -19.84 5.16 -17.18
N PRO A 226 -21.18 5.09 -17.35
CA PRO A 226 -22.10 5.99 -16.68
C PRO A 226 -22.09 5.74 -15.17
N LYS A 227 -22.28 6.80 -14.37
CA LYS A 227 -22.53 6.65 -12.93
C LYS A 227 -23.84 5.89 -12.76
N LEU A 228 -23.78 4.67 -12.25
CA LEU A 228 -24.95 3.83 -12.04
C LEU A 228 -25.06 3.41 -10.58
N HIS A 229 -26.29 3.43 -10.08
CA HIS A 229 -26.69 2.78 -8.84
C HIS A 229 -27.62 1.62 -9.20
N PRO A 230 -27.38 0.39 -8.73
CA PRO A 230 -26.43 -0.07 -7.69
C PRO A 230 -24.95 -0.08 -8.15
N PRO A 231 -23.99 -0.25 -7.22
CA PRO A 231 -22.56 -0.37 -7.58
C PRO A 231 -22.33 -1.52 -8.56
N PRO A 232 -21.23 -1.47 -9.34
CA PRO A 232 -20.86 -2.60 -10.19
C PRO A 232 -20.62 -3.86 -9.35
N MET A 233 -20.42 -5.00 -9.98
CA MET A 233 -19.90 -6.23 -9.37
C MET A 233 -18.99 -6.91 -10.38
N TRP A 234 -17.97 -7.60 -9.90
CA TRP A 234 -17.22 -8.48 -10.78
C TRP A 234 -18.12 -9.66 -11.22
N VAL A 235 -17.85 -10.27 -12.37
CA VAL A 235 -18.49 -11.49 -12.80
C VAL A 235 -17.44 -12.30 -13.55
N MET A 236 -17.22 -13.53 -13.10
CA MET A 236 -16.48 -14.50 -13.88
C MET A 236 -17.48 -15.22 -14.81
N PRO A 237 -17.28 -15.20 -16.14
CA PRO A 237 -18.06 -16.03 -17.05
C PRO A 237 -17.88 -17.51 -16.72
N ASP A 238 -18.92 -18.32 -16.92
CA ASP A 238 -18.84 -19.75 -16.64
C ASP A 238 -17.80 -20.42 -17.55
N LEU A 239 -16.70 -20.86 -16.94
CA LEU A 239 -15.60 -21.56 -17.63
C LEU A 239 -16.07 -22.85 -18.32
N ARG A 240 -17.16 -23.47 -17.84
CA ARG A 240 -17.75 -24.69 -18.42
C ARG A 240 -18.32 -24.48 -19.81
N LEU A 241 -18.64 -23.23 -20.17
CA LEU A 241 -19.13 -22.88 -21.51
C LEU A 241 -18.00 -22.62 -22.51
N ALA A 242 -16.76 -22.42 -22.04
CA ALA A 242 -15.60 -22.19 -22.90
C ALA A 242 -14.87 -23.50 -23.28
N THR A 243 -14.97 -24.54 -22.45
CA THR A 243 -14.35 -25.85 -22.72
C THR A 243 -15.02 -26.59 -23.89
N THR A 244 -16.34 -26.44 -24.06
CA THR A 244 -17.09 -27.04 -25.18
C THR A 244 -16.68 -26.49 -26.55
N SER A 245 -16.14 -25.27 -26.63
CA SER A 245 -15.64 -24.69 -27.88
C SER A 245 -14.25 -25.21 -28.28
N LYS A 246 -13.36 -25.47 -27.31
CA LYS A 246 -11.99 -25.97 -27.58
C LYS A 246 -11.93 -27.48 -27.81
N GLU A 247 -12.83 -28.24 -27.17
CA GLU A 247 -12.95 -29.69 -27.39
C GLU A 247 -13.48 -30.03 -28.79
N ALA A 248 -14.29 -29.15 -29.39
CA ALA A 248 -14.76 -29.29 -30.78
C ALA A 248 -13.67 -28.98 -31.83
N GLN A 249 -12.60 -28.27 -31.46
CA GLN A 249 -11.47 -27.97 -32.37
C GLN A 249 -10.34 -29.00 -32.28
N HIS A 250 -10.18 -29.66 -31.13
CA HIS A 250 -9.16 -30.72 -30.95
C HIS A 250 -9.58 -32.07 -31.53
N SER A 251 -10.86 -32.28 -31.81
CA SER A 251 -11.37 -33.53 -32.41
C SER A 251 -11.25 -33.60 -33.94
N ILE A 252 -10.77 -32.54 -34.60
CA ILE A 252 -10.63 -32.47 -36.08
C ILE A 252 -9.16 -32.62 -36.54
N HIS A 253 -8.18 -32.66 -35.62
CA HIS A 253 -6.74 -32.66 -35.97
C HIS A 253 -5.95 -33.93 -35.63
N MET A 254 -6.63 -35.06 -35.40
CA MET A 254 -6.00 -36.35 -35.07
C MET A 254 -6.30 -37.44 -36.11
N GLU A 255 -6.38 -37.09 -37.40
CA GLU A 255 -6.29 -38.06 -38.50
C GLU A 255 -5.55 -37.42 -39.68
N GLU A 256 -4.24 -37.18 -39.53
CA GLU A 256 -3.30 -37.27 -40.65
C GLU A 256 -1.88 -37.24 -40.09
N GLN A 257 -1.02 -38.08 -40.67
CA GLN A 257 0.40 -38.29 -40.37
C GLN A 257 0.74 -39.38 -39.34
N GLN A 258 0.40 -40.63 -39.69
CA GLN A 258 1.33 -41.74 -39.50
C GLN A 258 2.11 -41.97 -40.79
N GLY A 259 3.44 -42.00 -40.71
CA GLY A 259 4.31 -42.52 -41.76
C GLY A 259 5.74 -41.99 -41.71
N GLY A 260 6.69 -42.81 -41.27
CA GLY A 260 8.12 -42.65 -41.60
C GLY A 260 9.11 -42.86 -40.45
N GLU A 261 9.85 -43.98 -40.50
CA GLU A 261 10.87 -44.45 -39.55
C GLU A 261 12.20 -43.69 -39.54
N VAL A 262 12.77 -43.59 -38.32
CA VAL A 262 14.12 -43.94 -37.83
C VAL A 262 15.36 -43.81 -38.75
N HIS A 263 16.30 -42.95 -38.34
CA HIS A 263 17.71 -43.35 -38.21
C HIS A 263 18.43 -42.58 -37.11
N GLY A 264 19.15 -43.31 -36.25
CA GLY A 264 19.79 -42.79 -35.04
C GLY A 264 21.24 -42.36 -35.21
N LYS A 265 21.75 -41.72 -34.15
CA LYS A 265 23.11 -41.92 -33.60
C LYS A 265 23.14 -41.38 -32.17
N VAL A 266 23.20 -42.31 -31.23
CA VAL A 266 23.67 -42.10 -29.86
C VAL A 266 25.19 -42.15 -29.90
N ASN A 267 25.85 -41.19 -29.26
CA ASN A 267 27.22 -41.36 -28.77
C ASN A 267 27.23 -41.07 -27.28
N ASP A 268 28.18 -41.73 -26.65
CA ASP A 268 28.12 -42.30 -25.31
C ASP A 268 29.28 -41.71 -24.48
N LEU A 269 29.27 -42.05 -23.17
CA LEU A 269 30.37 -41.99 -22.19
C LEU A 269 30.60 -40.62 -21.50
N ARG A 270 30.38 -40.46 -20.19
CA ARG A 270 30.80 -41.15 -18.94
C ARG A 270 31.96 -40.41 -18.25
N ASP A 271 31.66 -40.00 -17.01
CA ASP A 271 32.45 -40.02 -15.78
C ASP A 271 33.98 -40.00 -15.84
N LEU A 272 34.57 -39.02 -15.15
CA LEU A 272 35.83 -39.18 -14.42
C LEU A 272 35.71 -38.48 -13.05
N GLU A 273 35.92 -39.29 -12.02
CA GLU A 273 36.02 -38.96 -10.60
C GLU A 273 37.26 -38.10 -10.29
N GLU A 274 37.13 -37.38 -9.17
CA GLU A 274 38.15 -36.97 -8.19
C GLU A 274 39.53 -36.48 -8.68
N THR A 275 39.78 -35.19 -8.45
CA THR A 275 41.01 -34.77 -7.77
C THR A 275 40.67 -33.71 -6.72
N ASN A 276 40.77 -34.11 -5.45
CA ASN A 276 41.05 -33.22 -4.34
C ASN A 276 42.36 -32.49 -4.63
N ASP A 277 42.29 -31.17 -4.84
CA ASP A 277 43.41 -30.29 -4.56
C ASP A 277 42.89 -29.06 -3.83
N ALA A 278 43.28 -28.99 -2.56
CA ALA A 278 43.14 -27.82 -1.72
C ALA A 278 43.98 -26.70 -2.33
N ASN A 279 43.32 -25.75 -3.00
CA ASN A 279 43.85 -24.41 -3.19
C ASN A 279 42.77 -23.45 -2.72
N GLU A 280 42.82 -23.14 -1.42
CA GLU A 280 42.24 -21.92 -0.89
C GLU A 280 42.74 -20.76 -1.76
N GLY A 281 41.86 -20.24 -2.62
CA GLY A 281 42.12 -19.02 -3.38
C GLY A 281 42.23 -17.87 -2.39
N HIS A 282 43.41 -17.67 -1.82
CA HIS A 282 43.78 -16.46 -1.11
C HIS A 282 43.52 -15.29 -2.06
N LEU A 283 42.48 -14.49 -1.78
CA LEU A 283 42.42 -13.13 -2.31
C LEU A 283 43.79 -12.48 -1.99
N PRO A 284 44.47 -11.86 -2.95
CA PRO A 284 45.72 -11.16 -2.65
C PRO A 284 45.44 -10.15 -1.54
N TYR A 285 46.15 -10.26 -0.42
CA TYR A 285 46.03 -9.36 0.71
C TYR A 285 46.24 -7.93 0.21
N LEU A 286 45.14 -7.19 0.05
CA LEU A 286 45.19 -5.82 -0.38
C LEU A 286 45.88 -5.00 0.72
N PRO A 287 46.97 -4.27 0.45
CA PRO A 287 47.62 -3.41 1.44
C PRO A 287 46.61 -2.50 2.15
N TYR A 288 46.79 -2.28 3.46
CA TYR A 288 45.86 -1.52 4.30
C TYR A 288 45.57 -0.11 3.73
N ASP A 289 46.57 0.55 3.16
CA ASP A 289 46.43 1.88 2.55
C ASP A 289 45.53 1.86 1.29
N LEU A 290 45.57 0.77 0.52
CA LEU A 290 44.69 0.58 -0.64
C LEU A 290 43.26 0.22 -0.22
N VAL A 291 43.12 -0.57 0.86
CA VAL A 291 41.83 -0.79 1.53
C VAL A 291 41.23 0.54 1.97
N GLU A 292 42.05 1.45 2.49
CA GLU A 292 41.65 2.77 2.94
C GLU A 292 41.11 3.63 1.80
N LEU A 293 41.85 3.68 0.69
CA LEU A 293 41.44 4.39 -0.52
C LEU A 293 40.18 3.84 -1.16
N ILE A 294 39.95 2.52 -1.07
CA ILE A 294 38.72 1.90 -1.57
C ILE A 294 37.53 2.40 -0.77
N PHE A 295 37.50 2.23 0.55
CA PHE A 295 36.32 2.60 1.34
C PHE A 295 36.03 4.10 1.29
N GLN A 296 37.05 4.96 1.15
CA GLN A 296 36.88 6.41 1.00
C GLN A 296 36.08 6.80 -0.26
N ARG A 297 35.97 5.89 -1.22
CA ARG A 297 35.24 6.08 -2.48
C ARG A 297 33.93 5.28 -2.56
N LEU A 298 33.65 4.45 -1.55
CA LEU A 298 32.43 3.66 -1.49
C LEU A 298 31.27 4.53 -1.00
N PHE A 299 30.08 4.33 -1.58
CA PHE A 299 28.85 4.87 -1.02
C PHE A 299 28.47 4.14 0.27
N LEU A 300 27.61 4.71 1.12
CA LEU A 300 27.33 4.16 2.46
C LEU A 300 26.96 2.68 2.46
N VAL A 301 26.16 2.24 1.51
CA VAL A 301 25.80 0.82 1.38
C VAL A 301 27.04 -0.04 1.14
N ASP A 302 27.83 0.32 0.13
CA ASP A 302 29.04 -0.43 -0.22
C ASP A 302 30.06 -0.35 0.90
N TYR A 303 30.13 0.77 1.62
CA TYR A 303 30.95 0.94 2.81
C TYR A 303 30.51 -0.02 3.93
N LEU A 304 29.21 -0.13 4.20
CA LEU A 304 28.67 -1.05 5.21
C LEU A 304 28.92 -2.51 4.82
N HIS A 305 28.71 -2.88 3.55
CA HIS A 305 29.02 -4.22 3.05
C HIS A 305 30.52 -4.52 3.09
N PHE A 306 31.35 -3.58 2.65
CA PHE A 306 32.81 -3.67 2.68
C PHE A 306 33.30 -3.96 4.09
N ARG A 307 32.76 -3.27 5.10
CA ARG A 307 33.04 -3.55 6.52
C ARG A 307 32.59 -4.92 6.99
N ALA A 308 31.51 -5.46 6.43
CA ALA A 308 30.96 -6.76 6.79
C ALA A 308 31.72 -7.94 6.14
N THR A 309 32.52 -7.70 5.10
CA THR A 309 33.17 -8.78 4.33
C THR A 309 34.32 -9.48 5.05
N SER A 310 35.12 -8.79 5.87
CA SER A 310 36.21 -9.42 6.64
C SER A 310 36.61 -8.62 7.87
N LYS A 311 37.28 -9.26 8.84
CA LYS A 311 37.86 -8.58 10.01
C LYS A 311 38.87 -7.49 9.61
N MET A 312 39.62 -7.70 8.53
CA MET A 312 40.58 -6.73 8.01
C MET A 312 39.87 -5.48 7.46
N PHE A 313 38.84 -5.66 6.63
CA PHE A 313 38.05 -4.55 6.11
C PHE A 313 37.26 -3.83 7.20
N ASN A 314 36.76 -4.57 8.20
CA ASN A 314 36.11 -3.99 9.37
C ASN A 314 37.04 -3.10 10.20
N SER A 315 38.31 -3.52 10.33
CA SER A 315 39.35 -2.79 11.06
C SER A 315 39.94 -1.64 10.25
N ALA A 316 39.98 -1.79 8.92
CA ALA A 316 40.50 -0.78 8.01
C ALA A 316 39.51 0.35 7.75
N ALA A 317 38.23 0.03 7.55
CA ALA A 317 37.16 1.00 7.48
C ALA A 317 36.58 1.19 8.89
N PRO A 318 37.03 2.18 9.67
CA PRO A 318 36.61 2.35 11.06
C PRO A 318 35.09 2.50 11.17
N LEU A 319 34.50 2.13 12.32
CA LEU A 319 33.15 2.58 12.64
C LEU A 319 33.11 4.08 12.42
N ILE A 320 32.27 4.57 11.52
CA ILE A 320 32.23 6.01 11.23
C ILE A 320 31.91 6.68 12.57
N PRO A 321 32.85 7.44 13.17
CA PRO A 321 32.57 8.19 14.38
C PRO A 321 31.77 9.39 13.90
N TRP A 322 30.45 9.20 13.77
CA TRP A 322 29.52 10.18 13.22
C TRP A 322 29.54 11.52 13.98
N ARG A 323 30.20 11.57 15.15
CA ARG A 323 30.46 12.77 15.95
C ARG A 323 31.52 13.74 15.38
N ILE A 324 32.38 13.33 14.44
CA ILE A 324 33.51 14.17 13.96
C ILE A 324 33.56 14.30 12.42
N SER A 325 32.67 13.65 11.68
CA SER A 325 32.77 13.54 10.22
C SER A 325 32.16 14.69 9.41
N SER A 326 32.19 15.93 9.90
CA SER A 326 31.82 17.11 9.10
C SER A 326 32.95 17.60 8.18
N GLN A 327 34.17 17.08 8.30
CA GLN A 327 35.33 17.49 7.47
C GLN A 327 36.02 16.37 6.67
N ARG A 328 35.79 15.08 6.96
CA ARG A 328 36.58 13.97 6.36
C ARG A 328 35.90 13.20 5.22
N PHE A 329 34.61 13.39 4.99
CA PHE A 329 33.84 12.58 4.04
C PHE A 329 32.86 13.44 3.23
N GLU A 330 33.39 14.37 2.44
CA GLU A 330 32.61 15.20 1.50
C GLU A 330 31.94 14.36 0.38
N ASN A 331 32.37 13.10 0.18
CA ASN A 331 31.93 12.24 -0.93
C ASN A 331 30.83 11.22 -0.60
N LEU A 332 30.40 11.08 0.67
CA LEU A 332 29.29 10.18 1.01
C LEU A 332 27.96 10.88 0.68
N SER A 333 27.56 10.80 -0.59
CA SER A 333 26.31 11.38 -1.09
C SER A 333 25.10 10.61 -0.56
N LEU A 334 24.66 10.99 0.63
CA LEU A 334 23.48 10.40 1.25
C LEU A 334 22.24 11.21 0.91
N SER A 335 21.57 10.83 -0.18
CA SER A 335 20.15 11.18 -0.40
C SER A 335 19.29 10.47 0.65
N PRO A 336 18.17 11.05 1.10
CA PRO A 336 17.22 10.33 1.95
C PRO A 336 16.76 9.02 1.33
N TRP A 337 16.55 8.01 2.17
CA TRP A 337 16.07 6.69 1.73
C TRP A 337 14.60 6.50 2.07
N LEU A 338 13.93 5.64 1.33
CA LEU A 338 12.56 5.25 1.63
C LEU A 338 12.55 3.99 2.48
N THR A 339 12.06 4.08 3.71
CA THR A 339 11.90 2.93 4.62
C THR A 339 10.58 2.24 4.31
N LEU A 340 10.59 0.92 4.20
CA LEU A 340 9.39 0.10 4.02
C LEU A 340 8.99 -0.55 5.35
N PHE A 341 7.75 -0.36 5.75
CA PHE A 341 7.21 -0.90 6.99
C PHE A 341 6.67 -2.32 6.76
N ASN A 342 6.43 -3.04 7.85
CA ASN A 342 5.75 -4.35 7.87
C ASN A 342 6.36 -5.36 6.89
N GLN A 343 7.70 -5.43 6.85
CA GLN A 343 8.39 -6.42 6.03
C GLN A 343 8.10 -7.83 6.57
N LYS A 344 7.76 -8.75 5.66
CA LYS A 344 7.25 -10.10 5.99
C LYS A 344 8.29 -11.03 6.64
N ASP A 345 9.53 -10.58 6.80
CA ASP A 345 10.68 -11.35 7.33
C ASP A 345 11.31 -10.71 8.58
N GLY A 346 10.62 -9.76 9.24
CA GLY A 346 11.09 -9.18 10.50
C GLY A 346 12.35 -8.30 10.39
N GLY A 347 12.63 -7.76 9.19
CA GLY A 347 13.75 -6.86 8.92
C GLY A 347 13.31 -5.45 8.52
N CYS A 348 14.25 -4.51 8.49
CA CYS A 348 13.99 -3.16 7.98
C CYS A 348 14.54 -3.02 6.55
N ALA A 349 13.64 -2.75 5.59
CA ALA A 349 14.02 -2.58 4.19
C ALA A 349 14.04 -1.10 3.80
N PHE A 350 15.03 -0.71 3.03
CA PHE A 350 15.24 0.65 2.54
C PHE A 350 15.37 0.64 1.02
N ILE A 351 14.87 1.68 0.36
CA ILE A 351 15.09 1.91 -1.07
C ILE A 351 15.87 3.20 -1.22
N ASP A 352 17.01 3.13 -1.91
CA ASP A 352 17.68 4.35 -2.38
C ASP A 352 16.90 4.91 -3.58
N PRO A 353 16.35 6.13 -3.50
CA PRO A 353 15.58 6.70 -4.60
C PRO A 353 16.39 6.91 -5.89
N ASN A 354 17.72 6.93 -5.82
CA ASN A 354 18.58 7.12 -6.98
C ASN A 354 18.76 5.85 -7.83
N TYR A 355 18.74 4.68 -7.19
CA TYR A 355 19.04 3.39 -7.84
C TYR A 355 17.84 2.44 -7.85
N GLY A 356 16.92 2.61 -6.91
CA GLY A 356 15.73 1.76 -6.78
C GLY A 356 15.99 0.40 -6.16
N ASP A 357 17.24 0.08 -5.81
CA ASP A 357 17.59 -1.18 -5.17
C ASP A 357 17.13 -1.20 -3.71
N LYS A 358 16.72 -2.40 -3.27
CA LYS A 358 16.26 -2.66 -1.90
C LYS A 358 17.45 -3.10 -1.05
N TYR A 359 17.63 -2.45 0.08
CA TYR A 359 18.65 -2.76 1.08
C TYR A 359 18.00 -3.22 2.37
N PHE A 360 18.57 -4.24 3.00
CA PHE A 360 18.06 -4.78 4.25
C PHE A 360 19.05 -4.50 5.37
N ILE A 361 18.57 -3.94 6.47
CA ILE A 361 19.36 -3.79 7.68
C ILE A 361 18.95 -4.88 8.67
N ASN A 362 19.93 -5.63 9.12
CA ASN A 362 19.76 -6.63 10.17
C ASN A 362 19.35 -5.94 11.47
N LEU A 363 18.25 -6.39 12.05
CA LEU A 363 17.75 -5.83 13.30
C LEU A 363 18.39 -6.54 14.50
N PRO A 364 18.72 -5.80 15.57
CA PRO A 364 19.13 -6.37 16.85
C PRO A 364 18.11 -7.39 17.35
N GLN A 365 18.57 -8.41 18.09
CA GLN A 365 17.70 -9.50 18.59
C GLN A 365 16.49 -8.99 19.38
N THR A 366 16.68 -7.92 20.15
CA THR A 366 15.62 -7.25 20.92
C THR A 366 14.46 -6.73 20.07
N LEU A 367 14.70 -6.53 18.78
CA LEU A 367 13.70 -6.04 17.85
C LEU A 367 13.20 -7.13 16.91
N LYS A 368 13.62 -8.40 16.93
CA LYS A 368 13.34 -9.33 15.79
C LYS A 368 11.91 -9.84 15.64
N GLU A 369 11.07 -9.76 16.67
CA GLU A 369 9.74 -10.39 16.67
C GLU A 369 8.62 -9.35 16.76
N GLY A 370 7.57 -9.48 15.93
CA GLY A 370 6.36 -8.66 16.05
C GLY A 370 6.48 -7.19 15.62
N ILE A 371 7.53 -6.82 14.87
CA ILE A 371 7.84 -5.43 14.52
C ILE A 371 6.78 -4.79 13.63
N VAL A 372 6.36 -3.59 14.02
CA VAL A 372 5.77 -2.62 13.09
C VAL A 372 6.57 -1.33 13.14
N ILE A 373 6.99 -0.85 11.97
CA ILE A 373 7.50 0.51 11.84
C ILE A 373 6.29 1.43 11.67
N CYS A 374 6.12 2.37 12.59
CA CYS A 374 4.96 3.24 12.61
C CYS A 374 5.24 4.56 11.86
N SER A 375 6.44 5.10 12.02
CA SER A 375 6.83 6.38 11.41
C SER A 375 8.33 6.61 11.41
N THR A 376 8.77 7.60 10.64
CA THR A 376 10.20 7.96 10.50
C THR A 376 10.38 9.47 10.68
N LYS A 377 11.41 9.89 11.41
CA LYS A 377 11.76 11.30 11.57
C LYS A 377 13.24 11.45 11.94
N ASP A 378 13.94 12.35 11.26
CA ASP A 378 15.32 12.74 11.59
C ASP A 378 16.33 11.59 11.77
N GLY A 379 16.22 10.53 10.96
CA GLY A 379 17.12 9.37 11.04
C GLY A 379 16.69 8.31 12.07
N TRP A 380 15.55 8.50 12.72
CA TRP A 380 14.98 7.57 13.69
C TRP A 380 13.69 6.92 13.16
N LEU A 381 13.52 5.66 13.53
CA LEU A 381 12.33 4.85 13.29
C LEU A 381 11.59 4.71 14.62
N LEU A 382 10.29 5.02 14.64
CA LEU A 382 9.43 4.55 15.71
C LEU A 382 9.00 3.12 15.40
N MET A 383 9.33 2.20 16.30
CA MET A 383 9.00 0.79 16.17
C MET A 383 8.16 0.35 17.36
N THR A 384 7.14 -0.43 17.09
CA THR A 384 6.48 -1.27 18.10
C THR A 384 6.96 -2.69 17.94
N VAL A 385 7.23 -3.35 19.07
CA VAL A 385 7.66 -4.75 19.17
C VAL A 385 6.75 -5.40 20.20
N GLY A 386 6.06 -6.46 19.79
CA GLY A 386 5.07 -7.08 20.66
C GLY A 386 4.08 -8.00 19.96
N ASP A 387 3.27 -8.67 20.75
CA ASP A 387 2.15 -9.49 20.32
C ASP A 387 0.81 -8.82 20.69
N GLU A 388 -0.29 -9.59 20.66
CA GLU A 388 -1.62 -9.06 20.95
C GLU A 388 -1.79 -8.57 22.41
N ASP A 389 -0.95 -9.03 23.34
CA ASP A 389 -1.13 -8.79 24.77
C ASP A 389 -0.12 -7.77 25.34
N TYR A 390 1.06 -7.62 24.73
CA TYR A 390 2.09 -6.68 25.18
C TYR A 390 2.81 -6.00 24.02
N GLU A 391 2.70 -4.67 23.94
CA GLU A 391 3.43 -3.84 22.96
C GLU A 391 4.47 -2.96 23.67
N SER A 392 5.72 -3.07 23.23
CA SER A 392 6.83 -2.22 23.65
C SER A 392 7.23 -1.27 22.53
N LEU A 393 7.55 -0.04 22.90
CA LEU A 393 7.90 1.02 21.97
C LEU A 393 9.38 1.33 22.00
N PHE A 394 9.95 1.53 20.82
CA PHE A 394 11.36 1.84 20.67
C PHE A 394 11.56 2.92 19.62
N LEU A 395 12.49 3.83 19.90
CA LEU A 395 13.14 4.62 18.87
C LEU A 395 14.41 3.89 18.46
N PHE A 396 14.47 3.53 17.18
CA PHE A 396 15.61 2.83 16.62
C PHE A 396 16.26 3.67 15.53
N ASN A 397 17.57 3.87 15.64
CA ASN A 397 18.35 4.45 14.56
C ASN A 397 19.03 3.32 13.77
N PRO A 398 18.60 3.03 12.53
CA PRO A 398 19.13 1.91 11.75
C PRO A 398 20.60 2.09 11.34
N PHE A 399 21.10 3.32 11.33
CA PHE A 399 22.46 3.65 10.89
C PHE A 399 23.48 3.60 12.03
N THR A 400 23.05 3.97 13.25
CA THR A 400 23.91 3.91 14.45
C THR A 400 23.65 2.66 15.29
N GLN A 401 22.58 1.92 15.00
CA GLN A 401 22.09 0.75 15.76
C GLN A 401 21.69 1.10 17.20
N VAL A 402 21.51 2.38 17.52
CA VAL A 402 21.05 2.82 18.84
C VAL A 402 19.56 2.53 18.98
N ILE A 403 19.20 1.94 20.11
CA ILE A 403 17.82 1.67 20.53
C ILE A 403 17.56 2.50 21.79
N LEU A 404 16.49 3.29 21.78
CA LEU A 404 15.99 4.00 22.94
C LEU A 404 14.60 3.46 23.28
N PRO A 405 14.43 2.75 24.42
CA PRO A 405 13.12 2.31 24.85
C PRO A 405 12.26 3.53 25.25
N LEU A 406 10.98 3.48 24.91
CA LEU A 406 9.98 4.40 25.40
C LEU A 406 9.20 3.74 26.55
N PRO A 407 8.52 4.53 27.41
CA PRO A 407 7.71 3.98 28.49
C PRO A 407 6.70 2.95 27.97
N GLY A 408 6.57 1.85 28.70
CA GLY A 408 5.59 0.80 28.38
C GLY A 408 4.16 1.35 28.43
N ARG A 409 3.32 0.88 27.51
CA ARG A 409 1.93 1.33 27.38
C ARG A 409 0.97 0.16 27.62
N ARG A 410 -0.15 0.45 28.28
CA ARG A 410 -1.22 -0.53 28.52
C ARG A 410 -2.21 -0.65 27.34
N ASP A 411 -2.31 0.40 26.52
CA ASP A 411 -3.19 0.44 25.35
C ASP A 411 -2.41 0.23 24.04
N ARG A 412 -3.00 -0.52 23.10
CA ARG A 412 -2.41 -0.87 21.82
C ARG A 412 -2.15 0.34 20.92
N ILE A 413 -0.94 0.43 20.39
CA ILE A 413 -0.48 1.40 19.41
C ILE A 413 -0.72 0.87 18.01
N GLN A 414 -1.42 1.65 17.20
CA GLN A 414 -1.74 1.20 15.84
C GLN A 414 -0.71 1.72 14.84
N ASN A 415 -0.50 0.96 13.76
CA ASN A 415 0.38 1.33 12.63
C ASN A 415 -0.06 2.61 11.87
N PHE A 416 -1.05 3.33 12.39
CA PHE A 416 -1.56 4.60 11.87
C PHE A 416 -1.27 5.80 12.76
N SER A 417 -0.78 5.57 13.98
CA SER A 417 -0.39 6.65 14.86
C SER A 417 0.76 7.44 14.24
N CYS A 418 0.68 8.74 14.43
CA CYS A 418 1.65 9.70 13.95
C CYS A 418 2.48 10.14 15.15
N ILE A 419 3.80 10.11 15.03
CA ILE A 419 4.70 10.57 16.08
C ILE A 419 5.34 11.90 15.71
N GLY A 420 5.50 12.75 16.70
CA GLY A 420 6.32 13.95 16.66
C GLY A 420 7.42 13.87 17.71
N PHE A 421 8.56 14.47 17.39
CA PHE A 421 9.59 14.79 18.37
C PHE A 421 9.79 16.30 18.40
N SER A 422 9.92 16.87 19.60
CA SER A 422 10.25 18.29 19.78
C SER A 422 11.70 18.59 19.42
N SER A 423 12.59 17.62 19.63
CA SER A 423 14.00 17.70 19.26
C SER A 423 14.53 16.30 18.91
N LEU A 424 15.85 16.16 18.79
CA LEU A 424 16.44 14.86 18.53
C LEU A 424 16.25 13.93 19.73
N PRO A 425 15.94 12.64 19.52
CA PRO A 425 15.81 11.66 20.59
C PRO A 425 17.04 11.53 21.52
N SER A 426 18.21 11.99 21.12
CA SER A 426 19.39 12.03 21.99
C SER A 426 19.38 13.17 23.02
N SER A 427 18.46 14.13 22.91
CA SER A 427 18.32 15.27 23.82
C SER A 427 17.51 14.91 25.06
N SER A 428 17.94 15.38 26.24
CA SER A 428 17.17 15.24 27.49
C SER A 428 15.82 15.96 27.45
N GLU A 429 15.75 17.05 26.69
CA GLU A 429 14.55 17.87 26.53
C GLU A 429 13.62 17.37 25.39
N CYS A 430 13.90 16.20 24.83
CA CYS A 430 13.08 15.64 23.77
C CYS A 430 11.75 15.13 24.32
N VAL A 431 10.68 15.77 23.87
CA VAL A 431 9.31 15.32 24.09
C VAL A 431 8.84 14.57 22.86
N VAL A 432 8.27 13.41 23.11
CA VAL A 432 7.67 12.53 22.12
C VAL A 432 6.16 12.69 22.23
N VAL A 433 5.51 13.06 21.13
CA VAL A 433 4.04 13.13 21.05
C VAL A 433 3.54 12.10 20.07
N GLU A 434 2.53 11.35 20.49
CA GLU A 434 1.75 10.43 19.67
C GLU A 434 0.31 10.92 19.62
N VAL A 435 -0.33 10.79 18.46
CA VAL A 435 -1.77 11.06 18.34
C VAL A 435 -2.54 9.83 17.87
N LEU A 436 -3.66 9.59 18.55
CA LEU A 436 -4.65 8.57 18.25
C LEU A 436 -6.00 9.23 17.93
N VAL A 437 -6.80 8.63 17.05
CA VAL A 437 -8.15 9.11 16.73
C VAL A 437 -9.13 7.99 16.95
N ASP A 438 -10.11 8.20 17.82
CA ASP A 438 -11.18 7.22 18.05
C ASP A 438 -12.14 7.09 16.85
N LYS A 439 -12.53 5.86 16.53
CA LYS A 439 -13.55 5.55 15.51
C LYS A 439 -14.92 6.11 15.87
N LYS A 440 -15.22 6.17 17.17
CA LYS A 440 -16.55 6.54 17.69
C LYS A 440 -16.65 8.02 18.00
N SER A 441 -15.57 8.62 18.46
CA SER A 441 -15.49 10.02 18.79
C SER A 441 -14.45 10.64 17.87
N SER A 442 -14.83 11.59 17.00
CA SER A 442 -13.90 12.23 16.04
C SER A 442 -12.84 13.11 16.73
N PHE A 443 -12.56 12.84 18.00
CA PHE A 443 -11.75 13.60 18.93
C PHE A 443 -10.35 12.97 19.02
N PRO A 444 -9.30 13.78 18.85
CA PRO A 444 -7.93 13.34 19.09
C PRO A 444 -7.70 12.93 20.55
N ILE A 445 -6.86 11.92 20.74
CA ILE A 445 -6.19 11.65 22.02
C ILE A 445 -4.70 11.82 21.76
N PHE A 446 -4.09 12.83 22.39
CA PHE A 446 -2.63 13.00 22.35
C PHE A 446 -2.02 12.26 23.54
N ASN A 447 -0.89 11.63 23.30
CA ASN A 447 -0.08 11.00 24.33
C ASN A 447 1.30 11.61 24.24
N GLU A 448 1.86 12.00 25.37
CA GLU A 448 3.22 12.51 25.42
C GLU A 448 4.10 11.76 26.42
N CYS A 449 5.38 11.69 26.14
CA CYS A 449 6.38 11.25 27.10
C CYS A 449 7.74 11.91 26.83
N THR A 450 8.59 11.89 27.85
CA THR A 450 10.01 12.22 27.72
C THR A 450 10.84 10.95 27.61
N LEU A 451 11.97 11.04 26.92
CA LEU A 451 12.90 9.91 26.83
C LEU A 451 13.56 9.65 28.19
N GLY A 452 13.46 8.40 28.66
CA GLY A 452 13.86 8.02 30.02
C GLY A 452 12.80 8.24 31.10
N GLY A 453 11.61 8.74 30.73
CA GLY A 453 10.45 8.75 31.61
C GLY A 453 9.92 7.34 31.91
N ASP A 454 8.98 7.25 32.84
CA ASP A 454 8.39 5.98 33.30
C ASP A 454 6.94 5.78 32.81
N ARG A 455 6.28 6.82 32.27
CA ARG A 455 4.89 6.77 31.81
C ARG A 455 4.60 7.73 30.65
N TRP A 456 3.47 7.48 30.00
CA TRP A 456 2.83 8.40 29.06
C TRP A 456 1.80 9.27 29.78
N TYR A 457 1.67 10.52 29.34
CA TYR A 457 0.61 11.44 29.76
C TYR A 457 -0.41 11.59 28.64
N GLU A 458 -1.68 11.34 28.97
CA GLU A 458 -2.78 11.44 28.02
C GLU A 458 -3.41 12.84 28.08
N CYS A 459 -3.66 13.41 26.90
CA CYS A 459 -4.29 14.70 26.71
C CYS A 459 -5.50 14.53 25.79
N THR A 460 -6.70 14.69 26.34
CA THR A 460 -7.97 14.57 25.61
C THR A 460 -8.48 15.92 25.15
N THR A 461 -9.21 15.96 24.04
CA THR A 461 -9.80 17.20 23.50
C THR A 461 -11.20 16.95 22.97
N ASP A 462 -12.06 17.97 23.02
CA ASP A 462 -13.42 17.93 22.47
C ASP A 462 -13.50 18.55 21.06
N ASP A 463 -12.36 18.94 20.47
CA ASP A 463 -12.32 19.53 19.14
C ASP A 463 -12.06 18.46 18.07
N ALA A 464 -13.08 18.21 17.25
CA ALA A 464 -13.00 17.20 16.21
C ALA A 464 -11.95 17.53 15.15
N PHE A 465 -10.98 16.64 14.97
CA PHE A 465 -9.90 16.80 14.00
C PHE A 465 -9.49 15.45 13.40
N ILE A 466 -9.38 15.42 12.07
CA ILE A 466 -8.95 14.21 11.35
C ILE A 466 -7.53 14.44 10.85
N PHE A 467 -6.57 13.76 11.48
CA PHE A 467 -5.18 13.76 11.05
C PHE A 467 -4.99 13.02 9.73
N ASN A 468 -3.96 13.41 9.00
CA ASN A 468 -3.63 12.77 7.73
C ASN A 468 -2.16 12.33 7.66
N ASN A 469 -1.26 13.02 8.38
CA ASN A 469 0.18 12.74 8.39
C ASN A 469 0.81 13.08 9.75
N SER A 470 2.09 12.74 9.89
CA SER A 470 2.92 13.08 11.04
C SER A 470 2.97 14.58 11.35
N PRO A 471 3.01 14.97 12.64
CA PRO A 471 3.18 16.36 13.04
C PRO A 471 4.54 16.92 12.64
N VAL A 472 4.57 18.24 12.46
CA VAL A 472 5.81 19.02 12.33
C VAL A 472 5.99 19.84 13.59
N PHE A 473 7.11 19.65 14.28
CA PHE A 473 7.47 20.53 15.39
C PHE A 473 8.02 21.84 14.82
N TYR A 474 7.39 22.95 15.20
CA TYR A 474 7.68 24.27 14.66
C TYR A 474 7.47 25.31 15.74
N ARG A 475 8.49 26.15 16.01
CA ARG A 475 8.43 27.26 16.98
C ARG A 475 7.86 26.88 18.36
N GLY A 476 8.22 25.71 18.88
CA GLY A 476 7.84 25.26 20.22
C GLY A 476 6.59 24.39 20.29
N ALA A 477 5.81 24.27 19.22
CA ALA A 477 4.58 23.48 19.22
C ALA A 477 4.54 22.44 18.08
N PHE A 478 3.65 21.46 18.21
CA PHE A 478 3.39 20.45 17.18
C PHE A 478 2.25 20.89 16.26
N TYR A 479 2.57 21.10 14.99
CA TYR A 479 1.61 21.48 13.97
C TYR A 479 1.15 20.28 13.17
N TYR A 480 -0.15 20.19 12.98
CA TYR A 480 -0.81 19.16 12.20
C TYR A 480 -1.57 19.78 11.03
N LEU A 481 -1.43 19.16 9.85
CA LEU A 481 -2.26 19.52 8.71
C LEU A 481 -3.37 18.49 8.56
N GLY A 482 -4.59 18.91 8.88
CA GLY A 482 -5.76 18.06 8.88
C GLY A 482 -6.17 17.65 7.48
N GLN A 483 -7.03 16.65 7.40
CA GLN A 483 -7.53 16.06 6.17
C GLN A 483 -8.45 17.01 5.34
N LYS A 484 -8.97 18.07 5.98
CA LYS A 484 -9.68 19.19 5.33
C LYS A 484 -8.74 20.36 5.01
N GLY A 485 -7.46 20.26 5.34
CA GLY A 485 -6.43 21.27 5.06
C GLY A 485 -6.42 22.40 6.10
N ASN A 486 -7.18 22.22 7.18
CA ASN A 486 -7.15 23.05 8.37
C ASN A 486 -5.88 22.75 9.18
N LEU A 487 -5.38 23.75 9.87
CA LEU A 487 -4.23 23.64 10.75
C LEU A 487 -4.73 23.26 12.15
N GLY A 488 -4.03 22.34 12.83
CA GLY A 488 -4.19 22.06 14.25
C GLY A 488 -2.85 22.29 14.94
N ILE A 489 -2.86 22.87 16.13
CA ILE A 489 -1.68 23.25 16.89
C ILE A 489 -1.80 22.64 18.27
N PHE A 490 -0.85 21.78 18.60
CA PHE A 490 -0.72 21.17 19.92
C PHE A 490 0.51 21.76 20.60
N ASP A 491 0.29 22.58 21.61
CA ASP A 491 1.32 23.28 22.38
C ASP A 491 1.42 22.66 23.78
N LEU A 492 2.65 22.42 24.21
CA LEU A 492 2.98 21.87 25.52
C LEU A 492 3.51 23.00 26.37
N CYS A 493 2.73 23.42 27.36
CA CYS A 493 3.03 24.58 28.18
C CYS A 493 3.19 24.16 29.65
N ASP A 494 3.81 25.01 30.48
CA ASP A 494 4.02 24.70 31.90
C ASP A 494 2.70 24.42 32.67
N GLU A 495 1.59 25.00 32.21
CA GLU A 495 0.24 24.80 32.80
C GLU A 495 -0.51 23.57 32.25
N GLY A 496 0.10 22.77 31.35
CA GLY A 496 -0.49 21.59 30.75
C GLY A 496 -0.33 21.55 29.24
N TYR A 497 -1.46 21.49 28.51
CA TYR A 497 -1.45 21.48 27.06
C TYR A 497 -2.54 22.39 26.48
N ILE A 498 -2.27 22.91 25.29
CA ILE A 498 -3.24 23.67 24.50
C ILE A 498 -3.42 22.96 23.16
N TRP A 499 -4.66 22.63 22.85
CA TRP A 499 -5.06 22.20 21.52
C TRP A 499 -5.89 23.30 20.87
N ASP A 500 -5.40 23.84 19.76
CA ASP A 500 -6.10 24.87 18.98
C ASP A 500 -6.28 24.42 17.53
N VAL A 501 -7.49 24.57 17.02
CA VAL A 501 -7.82 24.38 15.60
C VAL A 501 -8.24 25.75 15.04
N PRO A 502 -7.27 26.61 14.70
CA PRO A 502 -7.58 27.99 14.38
C PRO A 502 -8.42 28.08 13.09
N THR A 503 -9.40 28.99 13.09
CA THR A 503 -10.25 29.25 11.92
C THR A 503 -9.49 29.89 10.74
N LYS A 504 -8.28 30.38 10.99
CA LYS A 504 -7.32 30.91 10.00
C LYS A 504 -5.93 30.32 10.27
N PRO A 505 -5.16 29.95 9.24
CA PRO A 505 -5.46 30.13 7.82
C PRO A 505 -6.54 29.18 7.30
N LYS A 506 -7.36 29.66 6.37
CA LYS A 506 -8.28 28.79 5.63
C LYS A 506 -7.48 27.88 4.69
N PRO A 507 -7.92 26.63 4.44
CA PRO A 507 -7.26 25.75 3.48
C PRO A 507 -7.08 26.43 2.12
N PRO A 508 -5.88 26.40 1.51
CA PRO A 508 -5.62 27.11 0.25
C PRO A 508 -6.20 26.36 -0.96
N CYS A 509 -6.52 25.08 -0.79
CA CYS A 509 -7.09 24.21 -1.81
C CYS A 509 -8.34 23.48 -1.26
N THR A 510 -9.35 23.28 -2.10
CA THR A 510 -10.61 22.61 -1.72
C THR A 510 -10.76 21.21 -2.32
N CYS A 511 -10.00 20.88 -3.38
CA CYS A 511 -10.08 19.59 -4.06
C CYS A 511 -8.69 18.97 -4.23
N TYR A 512 -8.33 18.03 -3.37
CA TYR A 512 -7.03 17.35 -3.39
C TYR A 512 -7.18 15.92 -2.84
N THR A 513 -6.16 15.09 -3.07
CA THR A 513 -6.09 13.70 -2.61
C THR A 513 -5.18 13.52 -1.41
N GLN A 514 -4.05 14.21 -1.42
CA GLN A 514 -3.05 14.19 -0.35
C GLN A 514 -2.61 15.62 -0.03
N ASN A 515 -2.15 15.81 1.19
CA ASN A 515 -1.56 17.05 1.67
C ASN A 515 -0.49 16.72 2.70
N TYR A 516 0.56 17.53 2.82
CA TYR A 516 1.68 17.32 3.73
C TYR A 516 2.10 18.65 4.35
N LEU A 517 2.69 18.59 5.54
CA LEU A 517 3.26 19.74 6.22
C LEU A 517 4.78 19.54 6.30
N VAL A 518 5.54 20.60 6.04
CA VAL A 518 7.01 20.56 5.98
C VAL A 518 7.55 21.82 6.65
N GLU A 519 8.48 21.65 7.58
CA GLU A 519 9.33 22.74 8.03
C GLU A 519 10.53 22.85 7.07
N CYS A 520 10.84 24.08 6.66
CA CYS A 520 11.98 24.38 5.82
C CYS A 520 12.55 25.74 6.19
N ASN A 521 13.78 25.75 6.71
CA ASN A 521 14.55 26.96 6.98
C ASN A 521 13.83 27.97 7.90
N GLY A 522 13.22 27.47 8.98
CA GLY A 522 12.49 28.28 9.95
C GLY A 522 11.10 28.72 9.49
N GLU A 523 10.58 28.12 8.41
CA GLU A 523 9.28 28.44 7.83
C GLU A 523 8.41 27.19 7.70
N LEU A 524 7.10 27.36 7.90
CA LEU A 524 6.13 26.28 7.78
C LEU A 524 5.47 26.30 6.40
N LEU A 525 5.61 25.20 5.66
CA LEU A 525 5.03 25.02 4.33
C LEU A 525 4.05 23.85 4.29
N SER A 526 3.09 23.94 3.39
CA SER A 526 2.15 22.87 3.06
C SER A 526 2.26 22.49 1.59
N VAL A 527 2.19 21.19 1.31
CA VAL A 527 2.14 20.62 -0.04
C VAL A 527 0.76 20.02 -0.25
N PHE A 528 0.10 20.34 -1.36
CA PHE A 528 -1.18 19.75 -1.75
C PHE A 528 -1.05 19.04 -3.09
N VAL A 529 -1.62 17.84 -3.18
CA VAL A 529 -1.58 16.99 -4.38
C VAL A 529 -3.00 16.83 -4.93
N GLY A 530 -3.19 17.25 -6.19
CA GLY A 530 -4.45 17.13 -6.91
C GLY A 530 -4.90 15.69 -7.13
N HIS A 531 -6.10 15.52 -7.67
CA HIS A 531 -6.65 14.20 -7.94
C HIS A 531 -5.81 13.42 -8.95
N PHE A 532 -5.38 12.19 -8.60
CA PHE A 532 -4.43 11.37 -9.37
C PHE A 532 -3.20 12.18 -9.82
N GLY A 533 -2.65 12.97 -8.90
CA GLY A 533 -1.42 13.71 -9.14
C GLY A 533 -1.51 14.87 -10.12
N LYS A 534 -2.66 15.17 -10.74
CA LYS A 534 -2.82 16.19 -11.81
C LYS A 534 -2.12 17.53 -11.60
N TRP A 535 -1.90 17.93 -10.35
CA TRP A 535 -1.09 19.07 -9.98
C TRP A 535 -0.48 18.85 -8.60
N VAL A 536 0.62 19.53 -8.32
CA VAL A 536 1.17 19.70 -6.96
C VAL A 536 1.35 21.18 -6.72
N ARG A 537 0.92 21.68 -5.55
CA ARG A 537 1.04 23.09 -5.17
C ARG A 537 1.61 23.21 -3.77
N VAL A 538 2.49 24.18 -3.59
CA VAL A 538 3.14 24.48 -2.31
C VAL A 538 2.67 25.83 -1.80
N PHE A 539 2.44 25.93 -0.51
CA PHE A 539 2.07 27.17 0.16
C PHE A 539 2.87 27.37 1.44
N LYS A 540 3.32 28.59 1.68
CA LYS A 540 3.98 29.01 2.92
C LYS A 540 2.99 29.68 3.86
N LEU A 541 3.10 29.41 5.15
CA LEU A 541 2.30 30.09 6.17
C LEU A 541 2.83 31.52 6.39
N ASN A 542 1.96 32.51 6.20
CA ASN A 542 2.19 33.85 6.71
C ASN A 542 1.58 33.96 8.10
N GLU A 543 2.42 33.93 9.14
CA GLU A 543 1.98 33.95 10.53
C GLU A 543 1.30 35.28 10.91
N SER A 544 1.85 36.41 10.47
CA SER A 544 1.31 37.74 10.80
C SER A 544 -0.09 37.95 10.23
N LYS A 545 -0.33 37.48 9.00
CA LYS A 545 -1.64 37.60 8.33
C LYS A 545 -2.55 36.39 8.59
N LYS A 546 -2.00 35.30 9.14
CA LYS A 546 -2.65 33.98 9.28
C LYS A 546 -3.25 33.49 7.95
N THR A 547 -2.44 33.50 6.89
CA THR A 547 -2.86 33.09 5.53
C THR A 547 -1.79 32.24 4.83
N TRP A 548 -2.21 31.33 3.96
CA TRP A 548 -1.31 30.61 3.05
C TRP A 548 -0.95 31.46 1.83
N ILE A 549 0.34 31.49 1.46
CA ILE A 549 0.87 32.21 0.29
C ILE A 549 1.47 31.17 -0.66
N GLY A 550 1.12 31.22 -1.95
CA GLY A 550 1.66 30.29 -2.95
C GLY A 550 3.17 30.41 -3.10
N VAL A 551 3.83 29.27 -3.29
CA VAL A 551 5.28 29.16 -3.51
C VAL A 551 5.51 28.50 -4.87
N GLU A 552 6.21 29.21 -5.75
CA GLU A 552 6.52 28.75 -7.11
C GLU A 552 7.86 28.01 -7.20
N SER A 553 8.78 28.30 -6.28
CA SER A 553 10.10 27.67 -6.23
C SER A 553 10.52 27.41 -4.78
N LEU A 554 11.10 26.24 -4.54
CA LEU A 554 11.77 25.89 -3.28
C LEU A 554 13.22 26.39 -3.24
N GLY A 555 13.70 27.04 -4.30
CA GLY A 555 15.12 27.38 -4.45
C GLY A 555 15.98 26.13 -4.40
N ASN A 556 17.06 26.17 -3.62
CA ASN A 556 18.00 25.06 -3.45
C ASN A 556 17.51 23.98 -2.47
N TYR A 557 16.20 23.89 -2.20
CA TYR A 557 15.62 22.87 -1.33
C TYR A 557 14.83 21.82 -2.13
N MET A 558 14.70 20.67 -1.49
CA MET A 558 13.88 19.54 -1.91
C MET A 558 12.98 19.12 -0.78
N PHE A 559 11.78 18.64 -1.11
CA PHE A 559 10.88 18.03 -0.12
C PHE A 559 10.79 16.53 -0.36
N TYR A 560 10.82 15.78 0.73
CA TYR A 560 10.51 14.35 0.75
C TYR A 560 9.21 14.20 1.52
N VAL A 561 8.17 13.68 0.87
CA VAL A 561 6.83 13.63 1.46
C VAL A 561 6.25 12.23 1.38
N SER A 562 5.70 11.77 2.49
CA SER A 562 4.98 10.51 2.67
C SER A 562 4.01 10.67 3.84
N ARG A 563 3.09 9.71 4.02
CA ARG A 563 2.11 9.77 5.13
C ARG A 563 2.78 9.83 6.51
N SER A 564 3.86 9.08 6.66
CA SER A 564 4.53 8.84 7.95
C SER A 564 5.74 9.75 8.19
N SER A 565 6.16 10.52 7.18
CA SER A 565 7.31 11.41 7.24
C SER A 565 7.29 12.45 6.14
N SER A 566 7.50 13.71 6.52
CA SER A 566 7.66 14.83 5.59
C SER A 566 8.69 15.82 6.12
N PHE A 567 9.73 16.09 5.32
CA PHE A 567 10.80 17.02 5.69
C PHE A 567 11.46 17.64 4.46
N SER A 568 12.23 18.70 4.71
CA SER A 568 13.01 19.39 3.69
C SER A 568 14.49 18.99 3.76
N ALA A 569 15.17 19.04 2.62
CA ALA A 569 16.61 18.83 2.52
C ALA A 569 17.21 19.84 1.53
N LYS A 570 18.45 20.27 1.76
CA LYS A 570 19.19 21.06 0.77
C LYS A 570 19.63 20.19 -0.39
N ALA A 571 19.45 20.68 -1.60
CA ALA A 571 19.97 20.08 -2.81
C ALA A 571 21.50 20.09 -2.78
N LYS A 572 22.10 18.98 -3.20
CA LYS A 572 23.56 18.84 -3.29
C LYS A 572 24.07 19.21 -4.68
N THR A 573 23.23 19.04 -5.69
CA THR A 573 23.51 19.42 -7.06
C THR A 573 22.36 20.24 -7.62
N PRO A 574 22.61 21.14 -8.59
CA PRO A 574 21.56 21.98 -9.17
C PRO A 574 20.41 21.16 -9.78
N GLU A 575 20.70 19.96 -10.30
CA GLU A 575 19.65 19.10 -10.86
C GLU A 575 18.69 18.60 -9.80
N MET A 576 19.04 18.60 -8.52
CA MET A 576 18.16 18.14 -7.45
C MET A 576 17.21 19.24 -6.95
N GLU A 577 17.52 20.50 -7.24
CA GLU A 577 16.78 21.66 -6.73
C GLU A 577 15.31 21.67 -7.16
N ASN A 578 14.47 22.31 -6.35
CA ASN A 578 13.08 22.60 -6.69
C ASN A 578 12.21 21.36 -6.99
N LYS A 579 12.44 20.28 -6.23
CA LYS A 579 11.78 18.98 -6.42
C LYS A 579 11.08 18.48 -5.17
N ILE A 580 9.99 17.74 -5.40
CA ILE A 580 9.21 17.06 -4.36
C ILE A 580 9.18 15.56 -4.66
N TYR A 581 9.76 14.76 -3.78
CA TYR A 581 9.92 13.31 -3.91
C TYR A 581 8.78 12.59 -3.19
N PHE A 582 8.13 11.67 -3.93
CA PHE A 582 7.00 10.87 -3.44
C PHE A 582 7.41 9.39 -3.35
N PRO A 583 6.75 8.57 -2.52
CA PRO A 583 6.99 7.12 -2.45
C PRO A 583 6.41 6.38 -3.67
N ARG A 584 6.67 6.90 -4.87
CA ARG A 584 6.19 6.38 -6.16
C ARG A 584 7.37 6.04 -7.05
N PHE A 585 7.22 4.97 -7.83
CA PHE A 585 8.28 4.45 -8.70
C PHE A 585 7.74 4.11 -10.09
N CYS A 586 8.53 4.42 -11.12
CA CYS A 586 8.34 3.97 -12.49
C CYS A 586 9.50 3.03 -12.83
N GLY A 587 9.22 1.74 -13.01
CA GLY A 587 10.27 0.72 -12.99
C GLY A 587 10.99 0.71 -11.64
N LYS A 588 12.32 0.89 -11.65
CA LYS A 588 13.17 1.08 -10.46
C LYS A 588 13.31 2.56 -10.04
N ASN A 589 12.97 3.50 -10.91
CA ASN A 589 13.26 4.91 -10.69
C ASN A 589 12.22 5.59 -9.81
N ASN A 590 12.67 6.35 -8.81
CA ASN A 590 11.77 7.15 -7.99
C ASN A 590 11.18 8.32 -8.81
N VAL A 591 9.90 8.59 -8.54
CA VAL A 591 9.14 9.66 -9.19
C VAL A 591 9.15 10.90 -8.30
N PHE A 592 9.57 12.02 -8.87
CA PHE A 592 9.52 13.33 -8.24
C PHE A 592 8.70 14.31 -9.09
N TYR A 593 8.11 15.30 -8.43
CA TYR A 593 7.49 16.44 -9.09
C TYR A 593 8.47 17.61 -9.14
N SER A 594 8.70 18.16 -10.32
CA SER A 594 9.50 19.38 -10.51
C SER A 594 8.56 20.58 -10.53
N LEU A 595 8.77 21.53 -9.61
CA LEU A 595 7.97 22.76 -9.58
C LEU A 595 8.30 23.67 -10.76
N GLU A 596 9.52 23.61 -11.28
CA GLU A 596 9.94 24.33 -12.49
C GLU A 596 9.13 23.90 -13.73
N THR A 597 8.97 22.59 -13.94
CA THR A 597 8.24 22.06 -15.10
C THR A 597 6.75 21.88 -14.86
N GLY A 598 6.31 21.85 -13.59
CA GLY A 598 4.94 21.54 -13.20
C GLY A 598 4.51 20.11 -13.51
N LYS A 599 5.46 19.16 -13.57
CA LYS A 599 5.22 17.76 -14.00
C LYS A 599 6.03 16.76 -13.17
N TYR A 600 5.62 15.48 -13.24
CA TYR A 600 6.39 14.38 -12.67
C TYR A 600 7.44 13.87 -13.66
N HIS A 601 8.58 13.50 -13.11
CA HIS A 601 9.72 12.98 -13.84
C HIS A 601 10.37 11.85 -13.05
N THR A 602 11.28 11.15 -13.72
CA THR A 602 12.25 10.24 -13.09
C THR A 602 13.66 10.73 -13.39
N ARG A 603 14.67 10.15 -12.74
CA ARG A 603 16.07 10.54 -12.97
C ARG A 603 16.58 10.12 -14.35
N GLU A 604 16.25 8.90 -14.78
CA GLU A 604 16.79 8.31 -16.01
C GLU A 604 16.02 8.71 -17.27
N SER A 605 14.71 8.94 -17.16
CA SER A 605 13.90 9.39 -18.30
C SER A 605 13.60 10.89 -18.20
N LYS A 606 13.88 11.60 -19.30
CA LYS A 606 13.44 12.99 -19.52
C LYS A 606 11.94 13.08 -19.84
N ASP A 607 11.27 11.94 -20.01
CA ASP A 607 9.85 11.91 -20.32
C ASP A 607 9.02 12.19 -19.07
N VAL A 608 7.89 12.86 -19.31
CA VAL A 608 6.88 13.10 -18.30
C VAL A 608 6.29 11.77 -17.87
N VAL A 609 6.35 11.51 -16.57
CA VAL A 609 5.74 10.33 -15.97
C VAL A 609 4.29 10.64 -15.63
N ASP A 610 3.36 9.84 -16.13
CA ASP A 610 1.96 9.94 -15.72
C ASP A 610 1.75 9.19 -14.39
N PHE A 611 0.81 9.65 -13.59
CA PHE A 611 0.40 9.01 -12.35
C PHE A 611 0.00 7.54 -12.55
N TYR A 612 -0.65 7.22 -13.69
CA TYR A 612 -1.07 5.86 -14.04
C TYR A 612 0.08 4.93 -14.45
N SER A 613 1.23 5.48 -14.82
CA SER A 613 2.42 4.71 -15.21
C SER A 613 3.34 4.36 -14.03
N SER A 614 3.03 4.88 -12.83
CA SER A 614 3.84 4.68 -11.63
C SER A 614 3.10 3.91 -10.54
N ARG A 615 3.89 3.25 -9.68
CA ARG A 615 3.43 2.42 -8.56
C ARG A 615 3.75 3.12 -7.24
N GLU A 616 2.78 3.17 -6.33
CA GLU A 616 2.93 3.75 -5.00
C GLU A 616 3.30 2.67 -3.98
N LYS A 617 4.38 2.89 -3.22
CA LYS A 617 4.74 2.04 -2.08
C LYS A 617 3.83 2.38 -0.90
N LEU A 618 3.09 1.39 -0.44
CA LEU A 618 2.29 1.51 0.78
C LEU A 618 3.16 1.32 2.03
N SER A 619 2.65 1.77 3.17
CA SER A 619 3.27 1.56 4.49
C SER A 619 4.78 1.85 4.46
N CYS A 620 5.14 3.09 4.13
CA CYS A 620 6.52 3.53 4.00
C CYS A 620 6.72 4.94 4.57
N GLY A 621 7.97 5.32 4.80
CA GLY A 621 8.36 6.63 5.29
C GLY A 621 9.76 7.05 4.84
N TRP A 622 9.92 8.32 4.46
CA TRP A 622 11.23 8.86 4.11
C TRP A 622 12.08 9.02 5.37
N ILE A 623 13.33 8.59 5.30
CA ILE A 623 14.30 8.76 6.38
C ILE A 623 15.49 9.58 5.88
N GLY A 624 15.69 10.74 6.48
CA GLY A 624 16.89 11.54 6.30
C GLY A 624 18.07 10.91 7.03
N LEU A 625 19.24 10.93 6.42
CA LEU A 625 20.50 10.55 7.05
C LEU A 625 21.01 11.75 7.88
N ASN A 626 20.27 12.10 8.93
CA ASN A 626 20.58 13.25 9.78
C ASN A 626 21.64 12.84 10.82
N LEU A 627 22.91 13.03 10.47
CA LEU A 627 24.07 12.57 11.27
C LEU A 627 24.63 13.67 12.19
N GLY A 628 24.08 14.88 12.15
CA GLY A 628 24.62 16.07 12.83
C GLY A 628 24.11 16.32 14.26
N GLY A 629 23.64 15.30 14.97
CA GLY A 629 22.72 15.48 16.09
C GLY A 629 23.19 15.12 17.51
N ALA A 630 24.27 14.37 17.67
CA ALA A 630 24.79 14.01 18.98
C ALA A 630 25.96 14.94 19.35
N ARG A 631 25.64 16.13 19.88
CA ARG A 631 26.62 16.92 20.63
C ARG A 631 26.75 16.38 22.04
#